data_AF-A0A151M6W1-F1
#
_entry.id   AF-A0A151M6W1-F1
#
_cell.length_a   1.000
_cell.length_b   1.000
_cell.length_c   1.000
_cell.angle_alpha   90.00
_cell.angle_beta   90.00
_cell.angle_gamma   90.00
#
_symmetry.space_group_name_H-M   'P 1'
#
loop_
_entity.id
_entity.type
_entity.pdbx_description
1 polymer ?
#
loop_
_entity_poly.entity_id
_entity_poly.type
_entity_poly.pdbx_seq_one_letter_code
_entity_poly.pdbx_strand_id
1 'polypeptide(L)'
;MMASPDTAPARKLRVTNSFLCNTPKLLSGGYHFPNPQSQRHGARDTALCPWPRNKPFYTKLQWSLGWREAEKIHRMPYKCRREGKLCRNVKQTLRPTTRTADCKHETLQCLMSPTSWNAKCLQRDVKVAMKLIILENYGQTSEWAAKFIRNRIVQFSPGPDRYFTLGLPTGSTPLGCYKKLIEYYKNGDLSFKYVRTFNMDEYVGLPRDHPESYHSFMWNNFFKHIDISPENTHILDGNAADLQAECDAFEGKIKAAGGIELFIGGIGPDGHIAFNEPGSSLVSRTRVKTLAMDTILANARFFDGDLSKVPTMALTVGVGTVMDAREVMILITGAHKAFALYKAIEEGVNHMWTVSAFQQHPNTVFVCDEDATLELKVKTVKYFKGLMLVHNKLVEPLYSMKEMGVERSQSKKPYSD
;
A
#
# COMPACT_ATOMS: atom_id res chain seq x y z
N MET A 1 49.21 -28.88 -21.91
CA MET A 1 49.25 -30.36 -21.99
C MET A 1 47.81 -30.82 -21.78
N MET A 2 46.99 -30.99 -22.84
CA MET A 2 46.85 -32.23 -23.65
C MET A 2 46.65 -33.46 -22.73
N ALA A 3 45.62 -34.29 -22.82
CA ALA A 3 44.56 -34.49 -23.80
C ALA A 3 43.48 -35.45 -23.21
N SER A 4 42.24 -35.38 -23.69
CA SER A 4 41.36 -36.56 -23.85
C SER A 4 41.81 -37.30 -25.14
N PRO A 5 41.49 -38.59 -25.40
CA PRO A 5 40.12 -38.99 -25.80
C PRO A 5 39.72 -40.48 -25.62
N ASP A 6 38.49 -40.77 -26.08
CA ASP A 6 38.04 -42.03 -26.72
C ASP A 6 37.64 -43.26 -25.87
N THR A 7 36.67 -44.11 -26.25
CA THR A 7 35.35 -44.07 -26.92
C THR A 7 34.79 -45.52 -26.79
N ALA A 8 33.47 -45.66 -26.57
CA ALA A 8 32.49 -46.72 -26.92
C ALA A 8 32.91 -48.22 -27.11
N PRO A 9 32.02 -49.22 -26.88
CA PRO A 9 30.86 -49.41 -27.77
C PRO A 9 29.54 -49.91 -27.14
N ALA A 10 28.47 -49.69 -27.91
CA ALA A 10 27.09 -50.06 -27.70
C ALA A 10 26.79 -51.57 -27.81
N ARG A 11 25.73 -52.03 -27.12
CA ARG A 11 24.99 -53.26 -27.45
C ARG A 11 23.54 -52.94 -27.83
N LYS A 12 23.10 -53.61 -28.89
CA LYS A 12 21.83 -53.49 -29.61
C LYS A 12 20.82 -54.57 -29.18
N LEU A 13 19.53 -54.23 -29.32
CA LEU A 13 18.37 -55.05 -29.74
C LEU A 13 17.77 -56.10 -28.78
N ARG A 14 16.50 -55.93 -28.39
CA ARG A 14 15.34 -56.46 -29.15
C ARG A 14 13.97 -55.95 -28.64
N VAL A 15 13.06 -55.91 -29.61
CA VAL A 15 11.67 -55.45 -29.62
C VAL A 15 10.73 -56.67 -29.59
N THR A 16 9.57 -56.55 -28.95
CA THR A 16 8.29 -57.17 -29.41
C THR A 16 7.07 -56.41 -28.85
N ASN A 17 6.32 -55.76 -29.76
CA ASN A 17 4.86 -55.86 -30.04
C ASN A 17 3.85 -55.99 -28.87
N SER A 18 2.61 -55.47 -28.89
CA SER A 18 1.79 -54.64 -29.79
C SER A 18 0.36 -54.70 -29.20
N PHE A 19 -0.39 -53.60 -29.06
CA PHE A 19 -1.87 -53.63 -29.11
C PHE A 19 -2.41 -52.26 -29.53
N LEU A 20 -3.39 -52.31 -30.44
CA LEU A 20 -4.00 -51.25 -31.26
C LEU A 20 -5.43 -50.92 -30.78
N CYS A 21 -5.99 -49.86 -31.38
CA CYS A 21 -7.39 -49.37 -31.41
C CYS A 21 -7.77 -48.34 -30.32
N ASN A 22 -8.50 -47.25 -30.59
CA ASN A 22 -9.12 -46.72 -31.82
C ASN A 22 -9.48 -45.23 -31.61
N THR A 23 -9.42 -44.44 -32.69
CA THR A 23 -10.02 -43.10 -32.82
C THR A 23 -11.48 -43.19 -33.26
N PRO A 24 -12.22 -42.06 -33.21
CA PRO A 24 -12.96 -41.68 -34.41
C PRO A 24 -12.80 -40.20 -34.81
N LYS A 25 -12.65 -39.99 -36.13
CA LYS A 25 -12.90 -38.75 -36.88
C LYS A 25 -14.39 -38.62 -37.22
N LEU A 26 -14.84 -37.39 -37.49
CA LEU A 26 -15.92 -36.89 -38.41
C LEU A 26 -16.27 -35.47 -37.89
N LEU A 27 -16.45 -34.37 -38.62
CA LEU A 27 -16.60 -34.05 -40.04
C LEU A 27 -16.17 -32.59 -40.31
N SER A 28 -15.79 -32.37 -41.57
CA SER A 28 -15.49 -31.14 -42.27
C SER A 28 -16.70 -30.22 -42.50
N GLY A 29 -16.47 -28.90 -42.50
CA GLY A 29 -17.32 -27.90 -43.15
C GLY A 29 -16.49 -26.66 -43.46
N GLY A 30 -16.07 -26.50 -44.71
CA GLY A 30 -15.34 -25.33 -45.20
C GLY A 30 -16.25 -24.32 -45.86
N TYR A 31 -15.84 -23.05 -45.88
CA TYR A 31 -16.23 -22.08 -46.91
C TYR A 31 -15.08 -21.10 -47.15
N HIS A 32 -14.74 -20.93 -48.42
CA HIS A 32 -13.75 -19.99 -48.96
C HIS A 32 -14.35 -18.59 -49.17
N PHE A 33 -13.54 -17.57 -48.83
CA PHE A 33 -13.35 -16.19 -49.36
C PHE A 33 -14.14 -15.74 -50.62
N PRO A 34 -14.45 -14.41 -50.80
CA PRO A 34 -13.39 -13.41 -51.07
C PRO A 34 -13.58 -11.95 -50.60
N ASN A 35 -12.42 -11.28 -50.53
CA ASN A 35 -12.18 -9.84 -50.50
C ASN A 35 -12.42 -9.22 -51.89
N PRO A 36 -12.78 -7.93 -51.99
CA PRO A 36 -12.32 -7.13 -53.14
C PRO A 36 -11.73 -5.76 -52.75
N GLN A 37 -10.61 -5.46 -53.40
CA GLN A 37 -9.98 -4.13 -53.48
C GLN A 37 -10.74 -3.22 -54.45
N SER A 38 -10.67 -1.91 -54.14
CA SER A 38 -10.59 -0.74 -55.04
C SER A 38 -11.66 -0.49 -56.11
N GLN A 39 -12.26 0.70 -56.11
CA GLN A 39 -12.15 1.66 -57.22
C GLN A 39 -12.61 3.08 -56.83
N ARG A 40 -11.93 4.06 -57.42
CA ARG A 40 -12.13 5.51 -57.29
C ARG A 40 -13.08 6.03 -58.38
N HIS A 41 -13.60 7.25 -58.12
CA HIS A 41 -13.85 8.38 -59.04
C HIS A 41 -15.31 8.80 -59.37
N GLY A 42 -15.52 10.12 -59.19
CA GLY A 42 -16.46 10.97 -59.95
C GLY A 42 -17.66 11.49 -59.13
N ALA A 43 -17.57 12.57 -58.32
CA ALA A 43 -17.40 14.00 -58.63
C ALA A 43 -18.69 14.75 -59.05
N ARG A 44 -18.82 15.98 -58.49
CA ARG A 44 -19.70 17.14 -58.82
C ARG A 44 -20.98 17.28 -57.98
N ASP A 45 -21.38 18.43 -57.42
CA ASP A 45 -20.92 19.82 -57.32
C ASP A 45 -21.61 20.40 -56.06
N THR A 46 -21.05 21.25 -55.18
CA THR A 46 -20.98 22.72 -55.35
C THR A 46 -20.37 23.39 -54.09
N ALA A 47 -19.47 24.35 -54.33
CA ALA A 47 -19.26 25.64 -53.66
C ALA A 47 -18.92 25.79 -52.15
N LEU A 48 -17.62 26.01 -51.89
CA LEU A 48 -16.97 27.23 -51.35
C LEU A 48 -17.48 27.94 -50.05
N CYS A 49 -16.59 27.88 -49.03
CA CYS A 49 -16.21 28.80 -47.91
C CYS A 49 -16.58 30.31 -47.99
N PRO A 50 -16.41 31.17 -46.92
CA PRO A 50 -15.67 31.00 -45.64
C PRO A 50 -16.33 31.58 -44.35
N TRP A 51 -15.70 31.35 -43.19
CA TRP A 51 -15.97 32.00 -41.89
C TRP A 51 -15.75 33.52 -41.88
N PRO A 52 -16.47 34.28 -41.02
CA PRO A 52 -15.76 35.00 -39.94
C PRO A 52 -16.49 35.06 -38.58
N ARG A 53 -15.71 35.40 -37.54
CA ARG A 53 -16.08 35.56 -36.12
C ARG A 53 -17.08 36.71 -35.87
N ASN A 54 -18.04 36.51 -34.96
CA ASN A 54 -18.38 37.40 -33.82
C ASN A 54 -19.51 36.82 -32.93
N LYS A 55 -19.37 36.93 -31.60
CA LYS A 55 -20.40 36.72 -30.54
C LYS A 55 -21.30 37.98 -30.42
N PRO A 56 -22.28 38.14 -29.49
CA PRO A 56 -22.97 37.26 -28.49
C PRO A 56 -24.53 37.36 -28.50
N PHE A 57 -25.28 36.63 -27.65
CA PHE A 57 -26.39 37.11 -26.75
C PHE A 57 -27.39 36.01 -26.26
N TYR A 58 -27.55 35.96 -24.92
CA TYR A 58 -28.74 35.84 -24.04
C TYR A 58 -29.83 34.74 -24.17
N THR A 59 -30.20 34.18 -23.01
CA THR A 59 -31.50 34.49 -22.36
C THR A 59 -31.48 34.26 -20.84
N LYS A 60 -31.94 35.29 -20.11
CA LYS A 60 -32.37 35.30 -18.70
C LYS A 60 -33.85 34.88 -18.65
N LEU A 61 -34.30 34.23 -17.57
CA LEU A 61 -35.60 34.54 -16.95
C LEU A 61 -35.59 34.14 -15.47
N GLN A 62 -36.09 35.03 -14.61
CA GLN A 62 -36.05 34.95 -13.16
C GLN A 62 -37.34 35.56 -12.59
N TRP A 63 -37.95 34.89 -11.59
CA TRP A 63 -38.98 35.31 -10.60
C TRP A 63 -40.38 35.68 -11.14
N SER A 64 -41.52 35.40 -10.48
CA SER A 64 -41.87 35.28 -9.06
C SER A 64 -43.28 34.66 -8.90
N LEU A 65 -43.56 33.98 -7.78
CA LEU A 65 -44.74 34.11 -6.91
C LEU A 65 -44.73 32.98 -5.87
N GLY A 66 -44.97 33.32 -4.61
CA GLY A 66 -44.69 32.47 -3.45
C GLY A 66 -45.91 31.99 -2.66
N TRP A 67 -45.56 31.38 -1.52
CA TRP A 67 -46.35 31.19 -0.30
C TRP A 67 -47.55 30.21 -0.34
N ARG A 68 -47.35 29.00 0.22
CA ARG A 68 -47.90 28.56 1.53
C ARG A 68 -47.65 27.06 1.76
N GLU A 69 -47.66 26.69 3.04
CA GLU A 69 -47.74 25.33 3.61
C GLU A 69 -46.45 24.49 3.73
N ALA A 70 -45.75 24.70 4.86
CA ALA A 70 -45.15 23.60 5.64
C ALA A 70 -44.87 24.07 7.07
N GLU A 71 -45.94 24.36 7.83
CA GLU A 71 -45.89 24.40 9.30
C GLU A 71 -46.91 23.40 9.87
N LYS A 72 -46.43 22.62 10.85
CA LYS A 72 -47.14 21.69 11.75
C LYS A 72 -47.34 20.26 11.25
N ILE A 73 -46.67 19.33 11.94
CA ILE A 73 -47.22 18.21 12.75
C ILE A 73 -45.99 17.38 13.19
N HIS A 74 -45.41 17.68 14.35
CA HIS A 74 -45.58 17.00 15.64
C HIS A 74 -44.44 16.03 16.01
N ARG A 75 -43.78 16.42 17.11
CA ARG A 75 -43.04 15.57 18.06
C ARG A 75 -43.79 14.26 18.30
N MET A 76 -43.10 13.13 18.21
CA MET A 76 -43.42 11.95 19.01
C MET A 76 -42.15 11.27 19.55
N PRO A 77 -42.20 10.76 20.80
CA PRO A 77 -41.05 10.23 21.51
C PRO A 77 -40.80 8.76 21.17
N TYR A 78 -39.53 8.36 21.13
CA TYR A 78 -39.15 6.94 21.08
C TYR A 78 -39.57 6.24 22.39
N LYS A 79 -40.63 5.45 22.33
CA LYS A 79 -40.97 4.42 23.33
C LYS A 79 -40.08 3.22 23.11
N CYS A 80 -39.14 2.98 24.03
CA CYS A 80 -38.38 1.74 24.12
C CYS A 80 -39.31 0.62 24.63
N ARG A 81 -39.64 -0.35 23.77
CA ARG A 81 -40.44 -1.54 24.09
C ARG A 81 -39.46 -2.63 24.57
N ARG A 82 -39.35 -2.84 25.89
CA ARG A 82 -38.68 -4.02 26.45
C ARG A 82 -39.62 -5.22 26.35
N GLU A 83 -39.29 -6.17 25.48
CA GLU A 83 -39.83 -7.52 25.56
C GLU A 83 -39.15 -8.28 26.71
N GLY A 84 -39.96 -8.69 27.67
CA GLY A 84 -39.53 -9.60 28.73
C GLY A 84 -39.45 -11.03 28.19
N LYS A 85 -38.34 -11.71 28.45
CA LYS A 85 -38.29 -13.17 28.50
C LYS A 85 -37.77 -13.62 29.86
N LEU A 86 -38.63 -14.40 30.50
CA LEU A 86 -38.40 -15.23 31.68
C LEU A 86 -37.09 -16.00 31.57
N CYS A 87 -36.28 -15.99 32.63
CA CYS A 87 -35.51 -17.16 33.03
C CYS A 87 -35.89 -17.52 34.48
N ARG A 88 -36.42 -18.73 34.64
CA ARG A 88 -36.85 -19.33 35.90
C ARG A 88 -35.63 -19.77 36.74
N ASN A 89 -35.70 -19.46 38.03
CA ASN A 89 -35.28 -20.23 39.19
C ASN A 89 -34.25 -21.37 39.01
N VAL A 90 -33.10 -21.20 39.65
CA VAL A 90 -32.57 -22.22 40.57
C VAL A 90 -32.21 -21.53 41.88
N LYS A 91 -32.96 -21.87 42.94
CA LYS A 91 -32.63 -21.54 44.32
C LYS A 91 -31.50 -22.46 44.77
N GLN A 92 -30.41 -21.90 45.28
CA GLN A 92 -29.69 -22.51 46.39
C GLN A 92 -29.15 -21.42 47.31
N THR A 93 -29.58 -21.53 48.55
CA THR A 93 -29.31 -20.72 49.73
C THR A 93 -27.89 -20.93 50.24
N LEU A 94 -27.22 -19.85 50.68
CA LEU A 94 -26.56 -19.71 51.98
C LEU A 94 -26.20 -18.22 52.23
N ARG A 95 -26.54 -17.72 53.42
CA ARG A 95 -26.40 -16.33 53.93
C ARG A 95 -25.01 -16.12 54.61
N PRO A 96 -24.75 -15.02 55.36
CA PRO A 96 -24.60 -13.62 54.94
C PRO A 96 -23.31 -12.97 55.52
N THR A 97 -22.76 -11.93 54.88
CA THR A 97 -21.92 -10.95 55.61
C THR A 97 -22.21 -9.52 55.14
N THR A 98 -23.00 -8.82 55.97
CA THR A 98 -22.87 -7.41 56.36
C THR A 98 -22.25 -6.41 55.38
N ARG A 99 -23.05 -5.50 54.81
CA ARG A 99 -23.30 -4.12 55.31
C ARG A 99 -23.99 -3.30 54.20
N THR A 100 -25.04 -2.61 54.61
CA THR A 100 -25.90 -1.66 53.88
C THR A 100 -25.15 -0.37 53.51
N ALA A 101 -25.32 0.13 52.27
CA ALA A 101 -25.38 1.57 51.97
C ALA A 101 -25.87 1.82 50.52
N ASP A 102 -27.12 2.27 50.42
CA ASP A 102 -27.67 3.26 49.48
C ASP A 102 -27.14 3.35 48.03
N CYS A 103 -27.89 2.74 47.10
CA CYS A 103 -27.91 3.15 45.71
C CYS A 103 -28.72 4.45 45.54
N LYS A 104 -28.04 5.61 45.56
CA LYS A 104 -28.58 6.84 44.98
C LYS A 104 -28.42 6.80 43.47
N HIS A 105 -29.55 6.80 42.77
CA HIS A 105 -29.65 7.19 41.37
C HIS A 105 -29.32 8.69 41.25
N GLU A 106 -28.12 9.02 40.76
CA GLU A 106 -27.81 10.38 40.30
C GLU A 106 -28.01 10.46 38.78
N THR A 107 -29.16 11.02 38.42
CA THR A 107 -29.43 11.58 37.10
C THR A 107 -28.60 12.85 36.95
N LEU A 108 -27.41 12.76 36.35
CA LEU A 108 -26.64 13.94 35.97
C LEU A 108 -27.24 14.55 34.69
N GLN A 109 -28.15 15.51 34.89
CA GLN A 109 -28.49 16.52 33.89
C GLN A 109 -27.23 17.35 33.60
N CYS A 110 -26.62 17.11 32.44
CA CYS A 110 -25.55 17.94 31.93
C CYS A 110 -26.16 19.22 31.32
N LEU A 111 -26.44 20.22 32.15
CA LEU A 111 -26.65 21.60 31.72
C LEU A 111 -25.26 22.23 31.52
N MET A 112 -24.69 22.09 30.31
CA MET A 112 -23.46 22.79 29.96
C MET A 112 -23.76 24.16 29.35
N SER A 113 -23.28 25.20 30.01
CA SER A 113 -23.10 26.54 29.43
C SER A 113 -21.92 26.55 28.44
N PRO A 114 -21.89 27.45 27.43
CA PRO A 114 -21.00 27.29 26.27
C PRO A 114 -19.54 27.73 26.44
N THR A 115 -19.02 27.95 27.66
CA THR A 115 -17.80 28.78 27.84
C THR A 115 -16.59 28.09 28.48
N SER A 116 -16.51 26.76 28.56
CA SER A 116 -15.28 26.10 29.04
C SER A 116 -14.93 24.81 28.29
N TRP A 117 -14.58 24.95 27.01
CA TRP A 117 -13.80 23.91 26.33
C TRP A 117 -12.36 23.95 26.86
N ASN A 118 -12.12 23.24 27.96
CA ASN A 118 -10.79 23.00 28.48
C ASN A 118 -9.98 22.17 27.46
N ALA A 119 -8.90 22.76 26.95
CA ALA A 119 -7.96 22.19 25.96
C ALA A 119 -7.26 20.89 26.41
N LYS A 120 -7.51 20.39 27.63
CA LYS A 120 -6.94 19.14 28.17
C LYS A 120 -7.70 17.87 27.79
N CYS A 121 -8.90 17.95 27.21
CA CYS A 121 -9.66 16.77 26.78
C CYS A 121 -9.31 16.27 25.35
N LEU A 122 -8.44 16.98 24.62
CA LEU A 122 -8.01 16.63 23.25
C LEU A 122 -6.80 15.70 23.18
N GLN A 123 -6.25 15.27 24.31
CA GLN A 123 -5.11 14.34 24.41
C GLN A 123 -5.50 12.91 24.81
N ARG A 124 -6.76 12.51 24.58
CA ARG A 124 -7.06 11.08 24.51
C ARG A 124 -6.65 10.61 23.13
N ASP A 125 -5.65 9.73 23.08
CA ASP A 125 -5.24 8.99 21.88
C ASP A 125 -6.49 8.42 21.19
N VAL A 126 -6.98 9.14 20.18
CA VAL A 126 -7.90 8.58 19.19
C VAL A 126 -7.04 7.63 18.36
N LYS A 127 -6.75 6.46 18.92
CA LYS A 127 -6.31 5.29 18.17
C LYS A 127 -7.44 4.97 17.20
N VAL A 128 -7.06 4.63 15.97
CA VAL A 128 -7.94 4.18 14.89
C VAL A 128 -8.55 5.33 14.07
N ALA A 129 -7.72 5.93 13.22
CA ALA A 129 -8.18 6.40 11.92
C ALA A 129 -7.05 6.20 10.91
N MET A 130 -7.39 5.60 9.76
CA MET A 130 -6.60 5.70 8.54
C MET A 130 -6.29 7.18 8.28
N LYS A 131 -5.02 7.50 7.98
CA LYS A 131 -4.64 8.86 7.54
C LYS A 131 -4.52 8.84 6.01
N LEU A 132 -5.20 9.75 5.33
CA LEU A 132 -5.00 9.99 3.90
C LEU A 132 -4.41 11.39 3.72
N ILE A 133 -3.23 11.45 3.11
CA ILE A 133 -2.47 12.65 2.81
C ILE A 133 -2.60 12.90 1.31
N ILE A 134 -3.15 14.05 0.94
CA ILE A 134 -3.41 14.41 -0.45
C ILE A 134 -2.55 15.62 -0.80
N LEU A 135 -1.66 15.44 -1.76
CA LEU A 135 -0.67 16.43 -2.20
C LEU A 135 -0.88 16.74 -3.68
N GLU A 136 -0.32 17.84 -4.18
CA GLU A 136 -0.66 18.32 -5.52
C GLU A 136 -0.09 17.42 -6.62
N ASN A 137 1.09 16.84 -6.39
CA ASN A 137 1.82 16.08 -7.42
C ASN A 137 2.78 15.03 -6.83
N TYR A 138 3.34 14.23 -7.73
CA TYR A 138 4.35 13.20 -7.42
C TYR A 138 5.56 13.72 -6.64
N GLY A 139 6.06 14.92 -6.98
CA GLY A 139 7.23 15.52 -6.31
C GLY A 139 6.94 15.82 -4.84
N GLN A 140 5.80 16.45 -4.55
CA GLN A 140 5.35 16.71 -3.18
C GLN A 140 5.05 15.42 -2.42
N THR A 141 4.41 14.44 -3.07
CA THR A 141 4.13 13.11 -2.48
C THR A 141 5.41 12.41 -2.05
N SER A 142 6.41 12.41 -2.93
CA SER A 142 7.73 11.86 -2.68
C SER A 142 8.45 12.56 -1.53
N GLU A 143 8.38 13.90 -1.48
CA GLU A 143 9.01 14.70 -0.44
C GLU A 143 8.33 14.49 0.92
N TRP A 144 7.00 14.52 0.98
CA TRP A 144 6.25 14.32 2.23
C TRP A 144 6.57 12.95 2.83
N ALA A 145 6.59 11.90 2.01
CA ALA A 145 6.96 10.56 2.43
C ALA A 145 8.40 10.50 2.97
N ALA A 146 9.35 11.13 2.29
CA ALA A 146 10.74 11.18 2.74
C ALA A 146 10.89 11.95 4.05
N LYS A 147 10.17 13.07 4.23
CA LYS A 147 10.13 13.83 5.49
C LYS A 147 9.56 12.99 6.63
N PHE A 148 8.50 12.24 6.36
CA PHE A 148 7.88 11.37 7.35
C PHE A 148 8.86 10.29 7.82
N ILE A 149 9.51 9.58 6.88
CA ILE A 149 10.52 8.56 7.20
C ILE A 149 11.68 9.17 7.99
N ARG A 150 12.20 10.32 7.55
CA ARG A 150 13.26 11.05 8.25
C ARG A 150 12.87 11.33 9.70
N ASN A 151 11.70 11.93 9.92
CA ASN A 151 11.19 12.24 11.25
C ASN A 151 11.06 10.98 12.11
N ARG A 152 10.46 9.90 11.57
CA ARG A 152 10.30 8.64 12.32
C ARG A 152 11.64 8.04 12.72
N ILE A 153 12.64 8.03 11.84
CA ILE A 153 13.99 7.53 12.16
C ILE A 153 14.66 8.42 13.22
N VAL A 154 14.68 9.75 13.01
CA VAL A 154 15.35 10.69 13.92
C VAL A 154 14.71 10.66 15.32
N GLN A 155 13.38 10.71 15.40
CA GLN A 155 12.64 10.66 16.66
C GLN A 155 12.73 9.31 17.36
N PHE A 156 12.81 8.20 16.61
CA PHE A 156 13.07 6.89 17.20
C PHE A 156 14.47 6.80 17.80
N SER A 157 15.42 7.59 17.25
CA SER A 157 16.81 7.69 17.72
C SER A 157 17.50 6.33 17.81
N PRO A 158 17.64 5.59 16.69
CA PRO A 158 18.19 4.25 16.70
C PRO A 158 19.66 4.23 17.12
N GLY A 159 20.09 3.10 17.67
CA GLY A 159 21.43 2.88 18.20
C GLY A 159 21.86 1.41 18.08
N PRO A 160 23.06 1.05 18.57
CA PRO A 160 23.63 -0.29 18.42
C PRO A 160 22.75 -1.39 19.01
N ASP A 161 21.98 -1.10 20.06
CA ASP A 161 21.11 -2.07 20.73
C ASP A 161 19.63 -1.92 20.33
N ARG A 162 19.31 -0.94 19.46
CA ARG A 162 17.93 -0.60 19.09
C ARG A 162 17.89 -0.07 17.65
N TYR A 163 17.84 -0.99 16.70
CA TYR A 163 17.74 -0.66 15.28
C TYR A 163 16.34 -0.17 14.91
N PHE A 164 16.27 0.73 13.93
CA PHE A 164 15.02 1.06 13.26
C PHE A 164 14.80 0.10 12.10
N THR A 165 13.77 -0.73 12.15
CA THR A 165 13.44 -1.72 11.12
C THR A 165 12.46 -1.17 10.09
N LEU A 166 12.88 -1.10 8.82
CA LEU A 166 12.18 -0.43 7.74
C LEU A 166 11.84 -1.40 6.60
N GLY A 167 10.55 -1.59 6.32
CA GLY A 167 10.07 -2.32 5.14
C GLY A 167 10.09 -1.42 3.91
N LEU A 168 10.63 -1.91 2.77
CA LEU A 168 10.87 -1.08 1.58
C LEU A 168 10.29 -1.67 0.29
N PRO A 169 9.70 -0.83 -0.59
CA PRO A 169 9.22 -1.25 -1.89
C PRO A 169 10.20 -0.92 -3.02
N THR A 170 9.97 -1.53 -4.20
CA THR A 170 10.64 -1.17 -5.46
C THR A 170 9.65 -0.47 -6.41
N GLY A 171 10.05 -0.29 -7.67
CA GLY A 171 9.21 0.31 -8.70
C GLY A 171 9.36 1.83 -8.83
N SER A 172 8.62 2.44 -9.76
CA SER A 172 8.78 3.85 -10.10
C SER A 172 8.29 4.81 -9.03
N THR A 173 7.23 4.45 -8.29
CA THR A 173 6.60 5.30 -7.27
C THR A 173 7.54 5.70 -6.12
N PRO A 174 8.32 4.80 -5.50
CA PRO A 174 9.21 5.19 -4.39
C PRO A 174 10.51 5.90 -4.83
N LEU A 175 10.85 5.97 -6.13
CA LEU A 175 12.14 6.55 -6.58
C LEU A 175 12.34 8.00 -6.13
N GLY A 176 11.28 8.82 -6.17
CA GLY A 176 11.34 10.21 -5.72
C GLY A 176 11.60 10.30 -4.22
N CYS A 177 10.99 9.40 -3.44
CA CYS A 177 11.22 9.29 -2.00
C CYS A 177 12.68 8.92 -1.71
N TYR A 178 13.24 7.90 -2.39
CA TYR A 178 14.65 7.51 -2.23
C TYR A 178 15.61 8.65 -2.57
N LYS A 179 15.37 9.40 -3.65
CA LYS A 179 16.19 10.57 -4.00
C LYS A 179 16.20 11.61 -2.86
N LYS A 180 15.05 11.90 -2.26
CA LYS A 180 14.94 12.84 -1.14
C LYS A 180 15.61 12.33 0.13
N LEU A 181 15.51 11.03 0.43
CA LEU A 181 16.23 10.42 1.56
C LEU A 181 17.75 10.49 1.38
N ILE A 182 18.24 10.28 0.16
CA ILE A 182 19.67 10.44 -0.18
C ILE A 182 20.10 11.90 0.00
N GLU A 183 19.28 12.87 -0.43
CA GLU A 183 19.55 14.30 -0.19
C GLU A 183 19.68 14.60 1.31
N TYR A 184 18.77 14.09 2.15
CA TYR A 184 18.85 14.28 3.59
C TYR A 184 20.08 13.65 4.23
N TYR A 185 20.48 12.46 3.76
CA TYR A 185 21.72 11.82 4.18
C TYR A 185 22.96 12.65 3.78
N LYS A 186 23.05 13.07 2.51
CA LYS A 186 24.17 13.88 2.01
C LYS A 186 24.29 15.23 2.72
N ASN A 187 23.16 15.79 3.13
CA ASN A 187 23.12 17.01 3.92
C ASN A 187 23.52 16.79 5.39
N GLY A 188 23.70 15.55 5.84
CA GLY A 188 24.04 15.18 7.21
C GLY A 188 22.87 15.29 8.19
N ASP A 189 21.63 15.30 7.70
CA ASP A 189 20.43 15.44 8.53
C ASP A 189 19.82 14.10 8.96
N LEU A 190 20.20 13.02 8.27
CA LEU A 190 19.69 11.67 8.46
C LEU A 190 20.83 10.66 8.31
N SER A 191 20.82 9.59 9.11
CA SER A 191 21.77 8.47 9.01
C SER A 191 21.00 7.15 9.06
N PHE A 192 21.48 6.19 8.28
CA PHE A 192 20.96 4.84 8.17
C PHE A 192 21.87 3.80 8.85
N LYS A 193 22.90 4.23 9.58
CA LYS A 193 23.86 3.35 10.27
C LYS A 193 23.19 2.32 11.18
N TYR A 194 22.12 2.71 11.88
CA TYR A 194 21.35 1.84 12.78
C TYR A 194 19.94 1.53 12.23
N VAL A 195 19.82 1.47 10.90
CA VAL A 195 18.60 1.05 10.21
C VAL A 195 18.80 -0.35 9.65
N ARG A 196 17.79 -1.22 9.78
CA ARG A 196 17.69 -2.51 9.08
C ARG A 196 16.58 -2.46 8.07
N THR A 197 16.83 -2.87 6.83
CA THR A 197 15.83 -2.85 5.77
C THR A 197 15.38 -4.25 5.39
N PHE A 198 14.09 -4.37 5.07
CA PHE A 198 13.47 -5.60 4.57
C PHE A 198 12.66 -5.26 3.31
N ASN A 199 13.11 -5.72 2.14
CA ASN A 199 12.35 -5.52 0.90
C ASN A 199 11.17 -6.47 0.79
N MET A 200 10.14 -6.03 0.07
CA MET A 200 8.90 -6.78 -0.10
C MET A 200 9.05 -8.06 -0.92
N ASP A 201 9.93 -8.07 -1.91
CA ASP A 201 9.92 -9.10 -2.95
C ASP A 201 11.23 -9.18 -3.73
N GLU A 202 11.40 -10.27 -4.48
CA GLU A 202 12.42 -10.48 -5.51
C GLU A 202 11.92 -11.52 -6.53
N TYR A 203 12.33 -11.40 -7.79
CA TYR A 203 12.03 -12.38 -8.83
C TYR A 203 12.75 -13.71 -8.61
N VAL A 204 12.05 -14.82 -8.88
CA VAL A 204 12.65 -16.16 -8.83
C VAL A 204 13.41 -16.44 -10.12
N GLY A 205 14.62 -16.96 -10.00
CA GLY A 205 15.45 -17.40 -11.13
C GLY A 205 16.11 -16.28 -11.94
N LEU A 206 15.97 -15.02 -11.51
CA LEU A 206 16.68 -13.89 -12.14
C LEU A 206 18.03 -13.69 -11.45
N PRO A 207 19.16 -13.57 -12.18
CA PRO A 207 20.46 -13.35 -11.55
C PRO A 207 20.45 -12.12 -10.64
N ARG A 208 21.08 -12.23 -9.45
CA ARG A 208 21.11 -11.15 -8.45
C ARG A 208 21.72 -9.85 -8.99
N ASP A 209 22.65 -9.94 -9.93
CA ASP A 209 23.33 -8.82 -10.57
C ASP A 209 22.63 -8.37 -11.86
N HIS A 210 21.55 -9.04 -12.28
CA HIS A 210 20.75 -8.61 -13.42
C HIS A 210 20.24 -7.17 -13.17
N PRO A 211 20.29 -6.26 -14.17
CA PRO A 211 19.91 -4.86 -13.98
C PRO A 211 18.49 -4.66 -13.45
N GLU A 212 17.58 -5.54 -13.85
CA GLU A 212 16.16 -5.51 -13.45
C GLU A 212 15.82 -6.35 -12.20
N SER A 213 16.82 -6.96 -11.55
CA SER A 213 16.60 -7.58 -10.24
C SER A 213 16.30 -6.50 -9.18
N TYR A 214 15.54 -6.86 -8.15
CA TYR A 214 15.26 -5.93 -7.07
C TYR A 214 16.48 -5.70 -6.16
N HIS A 215 17.41 -6.66 -6.10
CA HIS A 215 18.78 -6.45 -5.59
C HIS A 215 19.49 -5.30 -6.31
N SER A 216 19.58 -5.35 -7.65
CA SER A 216 20.19 -4.27 -8.45
C SER A 216 19.43 -2.96 -8.33
N PHE A 217 18.10 -2.99 -8.35
CA PHE A 217 17.27 -1.79 -8.18
C PHE A 217 17.60 -1.08 -6.86
N MET A 218 17.56 -1.80 -5.74
CA MET A 218 17.78 -1.21 -4.42
C MET A 218 19.21 -0.73 -4.25
N TRP A 219 20.18 -1.50 -4.71
CA TRP A 219 21.59 -1.09 -4.70
C TRP A 219 21.82 0.19 -5.49
N ASN A 220 21.32 0.24 -6.73
CA ASN A 220 21.60 1.34 -7.65
C ASN A 220 20.84 2.61 -7.32
N ASN A 221 19.62 2.51 -6.80
CA ASN A 221 18.76 3.66 -6.55
C ASN A 221 18.78 4.14 -5.10
N PHE A 222 19.27 3.34 -4.15
CA PHE A 222 19.25 3.71 -2.74
C PHE A 222 20.49 3.31 -1.94
N PHE A 223 20.75 2.02 -1.74
CA PHE A 223 21.70 1.55 -0.72
C PHE A 223 23.14 2.03 -0.92
N LYS A 224 23.64 2.10 -2.16
CA LYS A 224 25.02 2.56 -2.42
C LYS A 224 25.25 4.07 -2.19
N HIS A 225 24.18 4.83 -1.93
CA HIS A 225 24.21 6.30 -1.80
C HIS A 225 24.04 6.77 -0.36
N ILE A 226 23.91 5.86 0.61
CA ILE A 226 23.68 6.11 2.04
C ILE A 226 24.67 5.32 2.92
N ASP A 227 24.71 5.59 4.21
CA ASP A 227 25.59 4.94 5.20
C ASP A 227 24.99 3.66 5.83
N ILE A 228 24.06 2.99 5.14
CA ILE A 228 23.51 1.72 5.62
C ILE A 228 24.56 0.62 5.51
N SER A 229 24.68 -0.21 6.54
CA SER A 229 25.58 -1.36 6.49
C SER A 229 24.98 -2.48 5.62
N PRO A 230 25.72 -3.10 4.69
CA PRO A 230 25.20 -4.14 3.82
C PRO A 230 24.54 -5.31 4.56
N GLU A 231 25.10 -5.74 5.69
CA GLU A 231 24.55 -6.81 6.53
C GLU A 231 23.20 -6.48 7.18
N ASN A 232 22.84 -5.19 7.21
CA ASN A 232 21.54 -4.72 7.69
C ASN A 232 20.53 -4.52 6.55
N THR A 233 20.87 -4.90 5.31
CA THR A 233 19.94 -4.90 4.17
C THR A 233 19.51 -6.32 3.83
N HIS A 234 18.20 -6.54 3.83
CA HIS A 234 17.62 -7.87 3.62
C HIS A 234 16.64 -7.84 2.45
N ILE A 235 16.96 -8.60 1.40
CA ILE A 235 16.13 -8.84 0.23
C ILE A 235 16.06 -10.36 0.06
N LEU A 236 14.88 -10.88 -0.28
CA LEU A 236 14.66 -12.30 -0.56
C LEU A 236 15.65 -12.81 -1.62
N ASP A 237 16.13 -14.04 -1.45
CA ASP A 237 16.96 -14.71 -2.45
C ASP A 237 16.11 -15.54 -3.41
N GLY A 238 15.72 -14.94 -4.54
CA GLY A 238 14.99 -15.63 -5.60
C GLY A 238 15.74 -16.76 -6.31
N ASN A 239 17.04 -16.96 -6.00
CA ASN A 239 17.85 -18.06 -6.54
C ASN A 239 18.20 -19.11 -5.47
N ALA A 240 17.57 -19.07 -4.30
CA ALA A 240 17.74 -20.09 -3.27
C ALA A 240 17.31 -21.47 -3.78
N ALA A 241 18.04 -22.51 -3.36
CA ALA A 241 17.73 -23.89 -3.76
C ALA A 241 16.38 -24.38 -3.21
N ASP A 242 16.04 -23.96 -1.99
CA ASP A 242 14.72 -24.16 -1.38
C ASP A 242 14.08 -22.79 -1.13
N LEU A 243 13.15 -22.44 -2.02
CA LEU A 243 12.46 -21.15 -1.99
C LEU A 243 11.55 -20.99 -0.78
N GLN A 244 10.94 -22.07 -0.27
CA GLN A 244 10.08 -21.98 0.91
C GLN A 244 10.92 -21.80 2.17
N ALA A 245 12.04 -22.51 2.28
CA ALA A 245 12.98 -22.32 3.38
C ALA A 245 13.55 -20.88 3.41
N GLU A 246 13.82 -20.26 2.25
CA GLU A 246 14.20 -18.85 2.18
C GLU A 246 13.09 -17.92 2.68
N CYS A 247 11.82 -18.19 2.31
CA CYS A 247 10.67 -17.41 2.80
C CYS A 247 10.55 -17.50 4.34
N ASP A 248 10.66 -18.71 4.89
CA ASP A 248 10.57 -18.95 6.33
C ASP A 248 11.76 -18.31 7.08
N ALA A 249 12.96 -18.37 6.50
CA ALA A 249 14.14 -17.70 7.03
C ALA A 249 14.00 -16.18 7.02
N PHE A 250 13.35 -15.61 5.99
CA PHE A 250 13.09 -14.17 5.91
C PHE A 250 12.13 -13.70 7.02
N GLU A 251 11.05 -14.43 7.26
CA GLU A 251 10.14 -14.21 8.41
C GLU A 251 10.89 -14.33 9.76
N GLY A 252 11.79 -15.32 9.87
CA GLY A 252 12.68 -15.50 11.00
C GLY A 252 13.58 -14.28 11.26
N LYS A 253 14.17 -13.70 10.19
CA LYS A 253 15.00 -12.49 10.27
C LYS A 253 14.18 -11.27 10.72
N ILE A 254 12.96 -11.09 10.20
CA ILE A 254 12.05 -10.02 10.63
C ILE A 254 11.73 -10.16 12.13
N LYS A 255 11.38 -11.37 12.57
CA LYS A 255 11.06 -11.65 13.97
C LYS A 255 12.28 -11.42 14.87
N ALA A 256 13.47 -11.87 14.46
CA ALA A 256 14.71 -11.66 15.21
C ALA A 256 15.09 -10.17 15.31
N ALA A 257 14.70 -9.35 14.35
CA ALA A 257 14.86 -7.89 14.40
C ALA A 257 13.81 -7.18 15.27
N GLY A 258 12.83 -7.89 15.83
CA GLY A 258 11.78 -7.34 16.68
C GLY A 258 10.52 -6.88 15.95
N GLY A 259 10.32 -7.34 14.70
CA GLY A 259 9.25 -6.90 13.81
C GLY A 259 9.67 -5.73 12.92
N ILE A 260 8.71 -5.15 12.19
CA ILE A 260 8.94 -3.95 11.35
C ILE A 260 8.34 -2.73 12.05
N GLU A 261 9.10 -1.63 12.12
CA GLU A 261 8.65 -0.39 12.77
C GLU A 261 7.80 0.42 11.80
N LEU A 262 8.29 0.59 10.57
CA LEU A 262 7.59 1.26 9.49
C LEU A 262 7.72 0.40 8.23
N PHE A 263 6.61 0.02 7.62
CA PHE A 263 6.58 -0.68 6.34
C PHE A 263 6.08 0.27 5.26
N ILE A 264 6.92 0.54 4.27
CA ILE A 264 6.56 1.36 3.11
C ILE A 264 6.15 0.45 1.96
N GLY A 265 5.02 0.73 1.35
CA GLY A 265 4.49 0.01 0.20
C GLY A 265 4.03 0.95 -0.91
N GLY A 266 3.74 0.36 -2.06
CA GLY A 266 2.94 0.96 -3.12
C GLY A 266 1.68 0.14 -3.36
N ILE A 267 0.84 0.60 -4.29
CA ILE A 267 -0.34 -0.13 -4.76
C ILE A 267 -0.24 -0.40 -6.26
N GLY A 268 -0.53 -1.63 -6.69
CA GLY A 268 -0.73 -1.98 -8.10
C GLY A 268 -2.01 -1.37 -8.69
N PRO A 269 -2.17 -1.29 -10.02
CA PRO A 269 -3.43 -0.85 -10.63
C PRO A 269 -4.63 -1.78 -10.32
N ASP A 270 -4.35 -3.03 -9.95
CA ASP A 270 -5.26 -4.07 -9.46
C ASP A 270 -5.42 -4.09 -7.93
N GLY A 271 -4.80 -3.14 -7.21
CA GLY A 271 -4.86 -3.07 -5.76
C GLY A 271 -3.91 -3.99 -4.99
N HIS A 272 -2.92 -4.61 -5.64
CA HIS A 272 -1.95 -5.45 -4.93
C HIS A 272 -0.99 -4.64 -4.03
N ILE A 273 -0.55 -5.25 -2.93
CA ILE A 273 0.63 -4.87 -2.16
C ILE A 273 1.73 -5.92 -2.39
N ALA A 274 2.96 -5.50 -2.72
CA ALA A 274 4.01 -6.42 -3.16
C ALA A 274 3.51 -7.30 -4.33
N PHE A 275 3.89 -8.57 -4.41
CA PHE A 275 3.25 -9.52 -5.33
C PHE A 275 2.02 -10.23 -4.71
N ASN A 276 1.33 -9.63 -3.73
CA ASN A 276 0.06 -10.17 -3.24
C ASN A 276 -1.09 -9.82 -4.18
N GLU A 277 -1.09 -10.50 -5.32
CA GLU A 277 -2.06 -10.33 -6.40
C GLU A 277 -3.50 -10.68 -5.98
N PRO A 278 -4.52 -10.22 -6.75
CA PRO A 278 -5.92 -10.51 -6.49
C PRO A 278 -6.18 -12.00 -6.21
N GLY A 279 -6.92 -12.26 -5.13
CA GLY A 279 -7.19 -13.60 -4.62
C GLY A 279 -6.19 -14.11 -3.57
N SER A 280 -5.12 -13.36 -3.29
CA SER A 280 -4.17 -13.69 -2.21
C SER A 280 -4.84 -13.60 -0.83
N SER A 281 -4.54 -14.55 0.06
CA SER A 281 -5.04 -14.51 1.43
C SER A 281 -4.61 -13.22 2.14
N LEU A 282 -5.56 -12.56 2.81
CA LEU A 282 -5.31 -11.32 3.57
C LEU A 282 -4.47 -11.54 4.84
N VAL A 283 -4.28 -12.79 5.24
CA VAL A 283 -3.41 -13.19 6.37
C VAL A 283 -2.20 -14.01 5.89
N SER A 284 -1.87 -13.92 4.60
CA SER A 284 -0.74 -14.63 4.01
C SER A 284 0.60 -14.25 4.65
N ARG A 285 1.56 -15.19 4.61
CA ARG A 285 2.97 -14.98 4.98
C ARG A 285 3.85 -14.90 3.73
N THR A 286 5.13 -14.65 3.95
CA THR A 286 6.16 -14.70 2.91
C THR A 286 6.12 -16.04 2.18
N ARG A 287 6.07 -16.02 0.84
CA ARG A 287 5.88 -17.22 0.02
C ARG A 287 6.33 -17.00 -1.43
N VAL A 288 6.43 -18.11 -2.16
CA VAL A 288 6.49 -18.09 -3.63
C VAL A 288 5.13 -17.68 -4.20
N LYS A 289 5.13 -16.82 -5.20
CA LYS A 289 3.92 -16.42 -5.93
C LYS A 289 4.18 -16.40 -7.44
N THR A 290 3.29 -17.05 -8.18
CA THR A 290 3.23 -16.93 -9.64
C THR A 290 2.62 -15.59 -10.01
N LEU A 291 3.26 -14.89 -10.94
CA LEU A 291 2.81 -13.59 -11.42
C LEU A 291 1.59 -13.73 -12.35
N ALA A 292 0.58 -12.88 -12.17
CA ALA A 292 -0.56 -12.72 -13.06
C ALA A 292 -0.13 -12.10 -14.38
N MET A 293 -0.96 -12.32 -15.40
CA MET A 293 -0.73 -11.79 -16.73
C MET A 293 -0.62 -10.25 -16.73
N ASP A 294 -1.42 -9.55 -15.92
CA ASP A 294 -1.37 -8.09 -15.80
C ASP A 294 -0.03 -7.60 -15.24
N THR A 295 0.53 -8.31 -14.26
CA THR A 295 1.87 -8.05 -13.71
C THR A 295 2.95 -8.27 -14.76
N ILE A 296 2.87 -9.37 -15.50
CA ILE A 296 3.79 -9.70 -16.59
C ILE A 296 3.75 -8.62 -17.68
N LEU A 297 2.56 -8.20 -18.11
CA LEU A 297 2.37 -7.13 -19.10
C LEU A 297 2.93 -5.79 -18.60
N ALA A 298 2.68 -5.42 -17.35
CA ALA A 298 3.17 -4.18 -16.77
C ALA A 298 4.71 -4.15 -16.64
N ASN A 299 5.32 -5.31 -16.36
CA ASN A 299 6.76 -5.42 -16.14
C ASN A 299 7.55 -5.71 -17.42
N ALA A 300 6.91 -6.17 -18.50
CA ALA A 300 7.55 -6.42 -19.80
C ALA A 300 8.37 -5.24 -20.32
N ARG A 301 7.96 -3.99 -20.01
CA ARG A 301 8.70 -2.78 -20.37
C ARG A 301 10.15 -2.74 -19.83
N PHE A 302 10.43 -3.49 -18.77
CA PHE A 302 11.78 -3.63 -18.19
C PHE A 302 12.58 -4.76 -18.84
N PHE A 303 11.92 -5.68 -19.56
CA PHE A 303 12.53 -6.84 -20.21
C PHE A 303 12.43 -6.74 -21.74
N ASP A 304 12.84 -5.61 -22.30
CA ASP A 304 12.82 -5.30 -23.75
C ASP A 304 11.42 -5.35 -24.41
N GLY A 305 10.34 -5.31 -23.63
CA GLY A 305 8.98 -5.51 -24.11
C GLY A 305 8.61 -6.98 -24.38
N ASP A 306 9.48 -7.93 -24.04
CA ASP A 306 9.29 -9.35 -24.27
C ASP A 306 8.70 -10.04 -23.03
N LEU A 307 7.45 -10.49 -23.15
CA LEU A 307 6.73 -11.18 -22.08
C LEU A 307 7.42 -12.48 -21.65
N SER A 308 8.13 -13.16 -22.56
CA SER A 308 8.79 -14.43 -22.26
C SER A 308 10.03 -14.29 -21.39
N LYS A 309 10.60 -13.09 -21.32
CA LYS A 309 11.76 -12.76 -20.48
C LYS A 309 11.39 -12.35 -19.07
N VAL A 310 10.12 -12.04 -18.82
CA VAL A 310 9.65 -11.68 -17.48
C VAL A 310 9.63 -12.95 -16.62
N PRO A 311 10.27 -12.96 -15.44
CA PRO A 311 10.20 -14.10 -14.53
C PRO A 311 8.74 -14.45 -14.20
N THR A 312 8.41 -15.74 -14.21
CA THR A 312 7.04 -16.22 -14.00
C THR A 312 6.64 -16.29 -12.52
N MET A 313 7.63 -16.25 -11.62
CA MET A 313 7.44 -16.35 -10.18
C MET A 313 8.30 -15.31 -9.46
N ALA A 314 7.86 -14.94 -8.26
CA ALA A 314 8.58 -14.10 -7.32
C ALA A 314 8.47 -14.66 -5.90
N LEU A 315 9.44 -14.36 -5.06
CA LEU A 315 9.28 -14.43 -3.62
C LEU A 315 8.71 -13.10 -3.14
N THR A 316 7.74 -13.16 -2.25
CA THR A 316 7.09 -11.94 -1.75
C THR A 316 6.65 -12.10 -0.31
N VAL A 317 6.76 -11.03 0.47
CA VAL A 317 6.16 -10.93 1.81
C VAL A 317 4.64 -11.06 1.69
N GLY A 318 4.01 -11.65 2.70
CA GLY A 318 2.56 -11.79 2.72
C GLY A 318 1.84 -10.51 3.16
N VAL A 319 0.53 -10.45 2.89
CA VAL A 319 -0.32 -9.36 3.41
C VAL A 319 -0.25 -9.32 4.94
N GLY A 320 -0.28 -10.49 5.60
CA GLY A 320 -0.12 -10.62 7.05
C GLY A 320 1.26 -10.14 7.53
N THR A 321 2.33 -10.42 6.77
CA THR A 321 3.68 -9.95 7.08
C THR A 321 3.76 -8.42 7.11
N VAL A 322 3.09 -7.73 6.18
CA VAL A 322 3.03 -6.25 6.17
C VAL A 322 2.11 -5.73 7.27
N MET A 323 0.99 -6.40 7.53
CA MET A 323 0.05 -6.07 8.61
C MET A 323 0.65 -6.21 10.02
N ASP A 324 1.71 -7.00 10.19
CA ASP A 324 2.42 -7.13 11.47
C ASP A 324 3.33 -5.93 11.79
N ALA A 325 3.54 -5.01 10.84
CA ALA A 325 4.32 -3.80 11.09
C ALA A 325 3.62 -2.90 12.13
N ARG A 326 4.38 -2.10 12.88
CA ARG A 326 3.77 -1.14 13.82
C ARG A 326 3.09 0.02 13.10
N GLU A 327 3.60 0.37 11.92
CA GLU A 327 3.09 1.42 11.06
C GLU A 327 3.27 1.05 9.59
N VAL A 328 2.26 1.33 8.77
CA VAL A 328 2.29 1.09 7.33
C VAL A 328 2.11 2.41 6.60
N MET A 329 2.93 2.68 5.60
CA MET A 329 2.79 3.83 4.70
C MET A 329 2.65 3.35 3.26
N ILE A 330 1.55 3.70 2.59
CA ILE A 330 1.31 3.35 1.18
C ILE A 330 1.42 4.60 0.31
N LEU A 331 2.34 4.57 -0.66
CA LEU A 331 2.56 5.63 -1.64
C LEU A 331 1.77 5.36 -2.92
N ILE A 332 0.97 6.34 -3.36
CA ILE A 332 0.04 6.18 -4.49
C ILE A 332 0.07 7.43 -5.37
N THR A 333 0.55 7.32 -6.60
CA THR A 333 0.68 8.48 -7.49
C THR A 333 0.18 8.20 -8.90
N GLY A 334 -0.59 9.14 -9.45
CA GLY A 334 -1.07 9.15 -10.82
C GLY A 334 -2.46 8.51 -11.01
N ALA A 335 -3.16 8.98 -12.04
CA ALA A 335 -4.55 8.62 -12.34
C ALA A 335 -4.77 7.12 -12.56
N HIS A 336 -3.76 6.43 -13.11
CA HIS A 336 -3.77 4.98 -13.34
C HIS A 336 -3.88 4.14 -12.05
N LYS A 337 -3.79 4.75 -10.86
CA LYS A 337 -3.98 4.11 -9.56
C LYS A 337 -5.27 4.53 -8.84
N ALA A 338 -6.04 5.46 -9.41
CA ALA A 338 -7.20 6.05 -8.73
C ALA A 338 -8.28 5.01 -8.40
N PHE A 339 -8.57 4.11 -9.33
CA PHE A 339 -9.53 3.04 -9.12
C PHE A 339 -9.10 2.07 -8.01
N ALA A 340 -7.82 1.69 -7.98
CA ALA A 340 -7.27 0.85 -6.93
C ALA A 340 -7.35 1.52 -5.54
N LEU A 341 -7.07 2.82 -5.46
CA LEU A 341 -7.23 3.59 -4.23
C LEU A 341 -8.69 3.59 -3.77
N TYR A 342 -9.63 3.89 -4.66
CA TYR A 342 -11.07 3.81 -4.37
C TYR A 342 -11.46 2.45 -3.78
N LYS A 343 -11.05 1.35 -4.42
CA LYS A 343 -11.29 -0.02 -3.94
C LYS A 343 -10.65 -0.30 -2.59
N ALA A 344 -9.47 0.26 -2.34
CA ALA A 344 -8.74 0.05 -1.10
C ALA A 344 -9.36 0.78 0.11
N ILE A 345 -9.95 1.96 -0.07
CA ILE A 345 -10.36 2.82 1.07
C ILE A 345 -11.86 3.16 1.15
N GLU A 346 -12.63 3.04 0.07
CA GLU A 346 -14.07 3.31 0.09
C GLU A 346 -14.95 2.07 -0.01
N GLU A 347 -14.44 0.99 -0.62
CA GLU A 347 -15.10 -0.32 -0.57
C GLU A 347 -14.69 -1.11 0.68
N GLY A 348 -15.32 -2.27 0.88
CA GLY A 348 -15.01 -3.15 1.99
C GLY A 348 -13.73 -3.94 1.78
N VAL A 349 -13.24 -4.52 2.88
CA VAL A 349 -12.08 -5.42 2.87
C VAL A 349 -12.32 -6.61 1.94
N ASN A 350 -11.45 -6.80 0.95
CA ASN A 350 -11.61 -7.78 -0.11
C ASN A 350 -10.24 -8.28 -0.61
N HIS A 351 -10.07 -9.60 -0.67
CA HIS A 351 -8.83 -10.23 -1.16
C HIS A 351 -8.54 -10.02 -2.65
N MET A 352 -9.50 -9.48 -3.41
CA MET A 352 -9.27 -9.04 -4.80
C MET A 352 -8.54 -7.70 -4.87
N TRP A 353 -8.52 -6.93 -3.77
CA TRP A 353 -7.86 -5.62 -3.65
C TRP A 353 -7.06 -5.63 -2.36
N THR A 354 -5.91 -6.30 -2.34
CA THR A 354 -5.24 -6.71 -1.08
C THR A 354 -4.83 -5.54 -0.18
N VAL A 355 -4.60 -4.34 -0.72
CA VAL A 355 -4.38 -3.12 0.07
C VAL A 355 -5.58 -2.75 0.95
N SER A 356 -6.81 -3.19 0.62
CA SER A 356 -7.99 -3.01 1.48
C SER A 356 -7.84 -3.69 2.86
N ALA A 357 -6.94 -4.66 3.02
CA ALA A 357 -6.63 -5.26 4.32
C ALA A 357 -6.19 -4.23 5.37
N PHE A 358 -5.52 -3.16 4.93
CA PHE A 358 -5.02 -2.11 5.83
C PHE A 358 -6.12 -1.26 6.46
N GLN A 359 -7.39 -1.42 6.05
CA GLN A 359 -8.53 -0.88 6.81
C GLN A 359 -8.61 -1.47 8.22
N GLN A 360 -8.07 -2.67 8.43
CA GLN A 360 -8.02 -3.33 9.74
C GLN A 360 -6.69 -3.10 10.48
N HIS A 361 -5.75 -2.39 9.87
CA HIS A 361 -4.46 -2.10 10.48
C HIS A 361 -4.57 -0.87 11.40
N PRO A 362 -4.00 -0.91 12.62
CA PRO A 362 -4.22 0.16 13.61
C PRO A 362 -3.55 1.49 13.25
N ASN A 363 -2.52 1.50 12.40
CA ASN A 363 -1.80 2.71 12.02
C ASN A 363 -1.31 2.67 10.57
N THR A 364 -2.20 3.02 9.65
CA THR A 364 -1.89 3.12 8.21
C THR A 364 -1.98 4.57 7.73
N VAL A 365 -0.99 4.99 6.96
CA VAL A 365 -0.93 6.28 6.27
C VAL A 365 -0.90 6.05 4.77
N PHE A 366 -1.89 6.57 4.06
CA PHE A 366 -1.89 6.65 2.60
C PHE A 366 -1.39 8.03 2.20
N VAL A 367 -0.39 8.09 1.34
CA VAL A 367 0.17 9.35 0.81
C VAL A 367 0.00 9.33 -0.69
N CYS A 368 -0.79 10.27 -1.21
CA CYS A 368 -1.14 10.30 -2.62
C CYS A 368 -1.13 11.70 -3.23
N ASP A 369 -1.02 11.74 -4.56
CA ASP A 369 -1.25 12.97 -5.33
C ASP A 369 -2.74 13.17 -5.68
N GLU A 370 -3.10 14.35 -6.17
CA GLU A 370 -4.48 14.67 -6.60
C GLU A 370 -5.00 13.67 -7.65
N ASP A 371 -4.15 13.31 -8.62
CA ASP A 371 -4.53 12.39 -9.71
C ASP A 371 -4.93 11.01 -9.19
N ALA A 372 -4.30 10.51 -8.13
CA ALA A 372 -4.70 9.25 -7.50
C ALA A 372 -6.08 9.33 -6.81
N THR A 373 -6.65 10.53 -6.60
CA THR A 373 -7.94 10.70 -5.92
C THR A 373 -9.15 10.80 -6.86
N LEU A 374 -8.95 10.70 -8.17
CA LEU A 374 -10.00 10.96 -9.18
C LEU A 374 -11.26 10.10 -9.04
N GLU A 375 -11.14 8.87 -8.54
CA GLU A 375 -12.25 7.93 -8.33
C GLU A 375 -12.85 8.00 -6.91
N LEU A 376 -12.31 8.85 -6.03
CA LEU A 376 -12.81 9.02 -4.67
C LEU A 376 -14.03 9.95 -4.63
N LYS A 377 -14.91 9.73 -3.65
CA LYS A 377 -16.01 10.67 -3.39
C LYS A 377 -15.45 12.01 -2.94
N VAL A 378 -16.05 13.09 -3.45
CA VAL A 378 -15.75 14.46 -3.03
C VAL A 378 -15.81 14.63 -1.50
N LYS A 379 -16.73 13.94 -0.83
CA LYS A 379 -16.84 13.96 0.64
C LYS A 379 -15.59 13.40 1.32
N THR A 380 -15.05 12.29 0.83
CA THR A 380 -13.83 11.64 1.33
C THR A 380 -12.64 12.59 1.18
N VAL A 381 -12.45 13.13 -0.03
CA VAL A 381 -11.37 14.07 -0.32
C VAL A 381 -11.46 15.33 0.55
N LYS A 382 -12.65 15.94 0.66
CA LYS A 382 -12.87 17.13 1.50
C LYS A 382 -12.56 16.89 2.97
N TYR A 383 -12.96 15.73 3.50
CA TYR A 383 -12.67 15.36 4.87
C TYR A 383 -11.16 15.32 5.14
N PHE A 384 -10.41 14.57 4.32
CA PHE A 384 -8.97 14.42 4.53
C PHE A 384 -8.16 15.67 4.18
N LYS A 385 -8.57 16.46 3.18
CA LYS A 385 -8.00 17.80 2.95
C LYS A 385 -8.19 18.71 4.16
N GLY A 386 -9.36 18.65 4.82
CA GLY A 386 -9.61 19.38 6.06
C GLY A 386 -8.69 18.99 7.23
N LEU A 387 -8.08 17.80 7.18
CA LEU A 387 -7.14 17.30 8.19
C LEU A 387 -5.68 17.57 7.85
N MET A 388 -5.35 18.12 6.67
CA MET A 388 -3.95 18.31 6.24
C MET A 388 -3.14 19.19 7.20
N LEU A 389 -3.75 20.21 7.82
CA LEU A 389 -3.05 21.02 8.84
C LEU A 389 -2.62 20.19 10.06
N VAL A 390 -3.41 19.18 10.43
CA VAL A 390 -3.09 18.27 11.53
C VAL A 390 -2.04 17.26 11.08
N HIS A 391 -2.22 16.67 9.89
CA HIS A 391 -1.30 15.64 9.39
C HIS A 391 0.07 16.20 8.98
N ASN A 392 0.17 17.45 8.54
CA ASN A 392 1.46 18.07 8.25
C ASN A 392 2.33 18.22 9.50
N LYS A 393 1.76 18.20 10.71
CA LYS A 393 2.54 18.12 11.95
C LYS A 393 3.38 16.85 12.09
N LEU A 394 3.12 15.82 11.28
CA LEU A 394 3.95 14.62 11.20
C LEU A 394 5.29 14.87 10.49
N VAL A 395 5.33 15.89 9.62
CA VAL A 395 6.50 16.27 8.82
C VAL A 395 7.03 17.67 9.14
N GLU A 396 6.31 18.42 9.97
CA GLU A 396 6.62 19.78 10.41
C GLU A 396 6.49 19.90 11.95
N PRO A 397 7.56 20.22 12.69
CA PRO A 397 8.90 20.52 12.19
C PRO A 397 9.60 19.28 11.59
N LEU A 398 10.57 19.54 10.71
CA LEU A 398 11.41 18.50 10.11
C LEU A 398 12.67 18.34 10.97
N TYR A 399 12.77 17.24 11.71
CA TYR A 399 13.86 17.01 12.66
C TYR A 399 15.17 16.68 11.94
N SER A 400 16.31 17.15 12.47
CA SER A 400 17.65 16.79 11.97
C SER A 400 18.44 16.05 13.05
N MET A 401 19.23 15.05 12.65
CA MET A 401 20.15 14.37 13.58
C MET A 401 21.24 15.31 14.12
N LYS A 402 21.53 16.43 13.43
CA LYS A 402 22.49 17.44 13.88
C LYS A 402 22.05 18.10 15.17
N GLU A 403 20.75 18.40 15.30
CA GLU A 403 20.20 19.13 16.44
C GLU A 403 20.15 18.25 17.70
N MET A 404 19.83 16.95 17.54
CA MET A 404 19.79 16.01 18.66
C MET A 404 21.18 15.67 19.23
N GLY A 405 22.24 15.82 18.44
CA GLY A 405 23.63 15.68 18.89
C GLY A 405 24.08 16.80 19.84
N VAL A 406 23.55 18.02 19.63
CA VAL A 406 23.91 19.21 20.42
C VAL A 406 23.33 19.11 21.83
N GLU A 407 22.08 18.69 22.00
CA GLU A 407 21.47 18.51 23.33
C GLU A 407 22.18 17.45 24.17
N ARG A 408 22.61 16.33 23.56
CA ARG A 408 23.40 15.30 24.28
C ARG A 408 24.75 15.83 24.75
N SER A 409 25.38 16.73 24.00
CA SER A 409 26.67 17.33 24.39
C SER A 409 26.56 18.32 25.55
N GLN A 410 25.43 19.02 25.69
CA GLN A 410 25.20 19.96 26.79
C GLN A 410 24.83 19.27 28.11
N SER A 411 24.31 18.04 28.06
CA SER A 411 23.98 17.23 29.25
C SER A 411 25.19 16.62 29.99
N LYS A 412 26.41 16.77 29.46
CA LYS A 412 27.66 16.24 30.04
C LYS A 412 28.58 17.33 30.59
N LYS A 413 28.06 18.38 31.24
CA LYS A 413 28.88 19.16 32.17
C LYS A 413 28.88 18.43 33.52
N PRO A 414 30.03 17.92 34.01
CA PRO A 414 30.13 17.54 35.40
C PRO A 414 29.91 18.80 36.23
N TYR A 415 29.00 18.73 37.21
CA TYR A 415 29.07 19.66 38.34
C TYR A 415 30.45 19.48 38.96
N SER A 416 31.30 20.48 38.81
CA SER A 416 32.52 20.63 39.59
C SER A 416 32.12 21.18 40.96
N ASP A 417 32.25 20.35 41.99
CA ASP A 417 32.42 20.82 43.36
C ASP A 417 33.92 20.96 43.67
#